data_AF-A0A2V6CEA8-F1
#
_entry.id   AF-A0A2V6CEA8-F1
#
_cell.length_a   1.000
_cell.length_b   1.000
_cell.length_c   1.000
_cell.angle_alpha   90.00
_cell.angle_beta   90.00
_cell.angle_gamma   90.00
#
_symmetry.space_group_name_H-M   'P 1'
#
loop_
_entity.id
_entity.type
_entity.pdbx_description
1 polymer ?
#
loop_
_entity_poly.entity_id
_entity_poly.type
_entity_poly.pdbx_seq_one_letter_code
_entity_poly.pdbx_strand_id
1 'polypeptide(L)'
;MTFVDVIRVLSDTSLTDLQKDEYRRKHQGRTVEWTVRVLSVKRQTENKPDSDFVVVFGSSEAADIRNPPLGEMGVATFPANLRDDIVDLHSDETIRFRGVLNFIGPIHYTVVVNNCQLLEHHK
;
A
#
# COMPACT_ATOMS: atom_id res chain seq x y z
N MET A 1 4.19 -5.35 -12.28
CA MET A 1 3.04 -5.66 -11.40
C MET A 1 2.74 -4.41 -10.62
N THR A 2 1.61 -3.80 -10.89
CA THR A 2 1.11 -2.61 -10.21
C THR A 2 0.25 -3.00 -9.00
N PHE A 3 -0.10 -2.02 -8.17
CA PHE A 3 -1.12 -2.23 -7.13
C PHE A 3 -2.47 -2.63 -7.73
N VAL A 4 -2.87 -2.02 -8.86
CA VAL A 4 -4.12 -2.32 -9.56
C VAL A 4 -4.16 -3.78 -10.03
N ASP A 5 -3.05 -4.31 -10.54
CA ASP A 5 -2.96 -5.72 -10.95
C ASP A 5 -3.25 -6.67 -9.79
N VAL A 6 -2.71 -6.36 -8.59
CA VAL A 6 -2.92 -7.15 -7.37
C VAL A 6 -4.39 -7.10 -6.96
N ILE A 7 -4.97 -5.90 -6.88
CA ILE A 7 -6.35 -5.72 -6.48
C ILE A 7 -7.31 -6.41 -7.44
N ARG A 8 -7.08 -6.31 -8.76
CA ARG A 8 -7.90 -7.02 -9.75
C ARG A 8 -7.98 -8.52 -9.48
N VAL A 9 -6.85 -9.16 -9.18
CA VAL A 9 -6.82 -10.60 -8.88
C VAL A 9 -7.51 -10.92 -7.55
N LEU A 10 -7.26 -10.12 -6.50
CA LEU A 10 -7.83 -10.39 -5.18
C LEU A 10 -9.35 -10.15 -5.12
N SER A 11 -9.83 -9.17 -5.88
CA SER A 11 -11.24 -8.81 -5.98
C SER A 11 -12.02 -9.61 -7.02
N ASP A 12 -11.35 -10.41 -7.86
CA ASP A 12 -12.01 -11.22 -8.89
C ASP A 12 -12.89 -12.29 -8.23
N THR A 13 -14.21 -12.20 -8.46
CA THR A 13 -15.20 -13.13 -7.90
C THR A 13 -15.27 -14.46 -8.64
N SER A 14 -14.64 -14.56 -9.82
CA SER A 14 -14.52 -15.81 -10.58
C SER A 14 -13.39 -16.71 -10.07
N LEU A 15 -12.46 -16.17 -9.28
CA LEU A 15 -11.34 -16.93 -8.70
C LEU A 15 -11.70 -17.54 -7.35
N THR A 16 -11.33 -18.80 -7.17
CA THR A 16 -11.43 -19.50 -5.88
C THR A 16 -10.43 -18.94 -4.86
N ASP A 17 -10.72 -19.15 -3.57
CA ASP A 17 -9.80 -18.78 -2.49
C ASP A 17 -8.42 -19.44 -2.62
N LEU A 18 -8.37 -20.68 -3.11
CA LEU A 18 -7.11 -21.39 -3.34
C LEU A 18 -6.26 -20.72 -4.44
N GLN A 19 -6.89 -20.28 -5.54
CA GLN A 19 -6.18 -19.54 -6.60
C GLN A 19 -5.65 -18.20 -6.10
N LYS A 20 -6.43 -17.49 -5.27
CA LYS A 20 -5.98 -16.26 -4.62
C LYS A 20 -4.84 -16.52 -3.63
N ASP A 21 -4.87 -17.64 -2.92
CA ASP A 21 -3.81 -18.01 -2.00
C ASP A 21 -2.49 -18.33 -2.71
N GLU A 22 -2.55 -19.11 -3.78
CA GLU A 22 -1.37 -19.42 -4.61
C GLU A 22 -0.80 -18.16 -5.27
N TYR A 23 -1.66 -17.22 -5.70
CA TYR A 23 -1.21 -15.90 -6.14
C TYR A 23 -0.46 -15.16 -5.02
N ARG A 24 -1.04 -15.06 -3.81
CA ARG A 24 -0.38 -14.42 -2.67
C ARG A 24 0.98 -15.05 -2.36
N ARG A 25 1.05 -16.39 -2.26
CA ARG A 25 2.30 -17.12 -2.01
C ARG A 25 3.36 -16.85 -3.07
N LYS A 26 2.98 -16.83 -4.35
CA LYS A 26 3.88 -16.53 -5.47
C LYS A 26 4.47 -15.13 -5.41
N HIS A 27 3.74 -14.16 -4.84
CA HIS A 27 4.10 -12.75 -4.81
C HIS A 27 4.57 -12.22 -3.45
N GLN A 28 4.37 -13.00 -2.38
CA GLN A 28 4.84 -12.72 -1.03
C GLN A 28 6.36 -12.47 -1.02
N GLY A 29 6.79 -11.42 -0.31
CA GLY A 29 8.20 -11.07 -0.15
C GLY A 29 8.86 -10.44 -1.39
N ARG A 30 8.13 -10.23 -2.49
CA ARG A 30 8.71 -9.58 -3.67
C ARG A 30 8.95 -8.11 -3.43
N THR A 31 10.06 -7.60 -3.96
CA THR A 31 10.24 -6.15 -4.07
C THR A 31 9.31 -5.60 -5.15
N VAL A 32 8.56 -4.58 -4.81
CA VAL A 32 7.67 -3.84 -5.72
C VAL A 32 8.07 -2.38 -5.78
N GLU A 33 7.77 -1.76 -6.90
CA GLU A 33 7.86 -0.32 -7.10
C GLU A 33 6.53 0.14 -7.66
N TRP A 34 5.79 0.95 -6.90
CA TRP A 34 4.41 1.31 -7.19
C TRP A 34 4.20 2.82 -7.17
N THR A 35 3.33 3.27 -8.07
CA THR A 35 2.80 4.64 -8.09
C THR A 35 1.35 4.61 -7.61
N VAL A 36 1.07 5.28 -6.49
CA VAL A 36 -0.21 5.20 -5.77
C VAL A 36 -0.67 6.59 -5.36
N ARG A 37 -1.94 6.70 -4.97
CA ARG A 37 -2.48 7.94 -4.40
C ARG A 37 -2.63 7.81 -2.89
N VAL A 38 -2.12 8.79 -2.15
CA VAL A 38 -2.15 8.83 -0.68
C VAL A 38 -3.58 9.11 -0.21
N LEU A 39 -4.11 8.29 0.70
CA LEU A 39 -5.33 8.62 1.44
C LEU A 39 -4.98 9.35 2.73
N SER A 40 -4.07 8.77 3.52
CA SER A 40 -3.70 9.29 4.83
C SER A 40 -2.32 8.82 5.25
N VAL A 41 -1.69 9.62 6.10
CA VAL A 41 -0.39 9.34 6.70
C VAL A 41 -0.53 9.42 8.21
N LYS A 42 0.01 8.43 8.92
CA LYS A 42 0.05 8.41 10.38
C LYS A 42 1.32 7.76 10.89
N ARG A 43 1.63 7.95 12.17
CA ARG A 43 2.67 7.16 12.84
C ARG A 43 2.14 5.76 13.13
N GLN A 44 3.00 4.75 13.01
CA GLN A 44 2.66 3.39 13.41
C GLN A 44 2.36 3.30 14.90
N THR A 45 3.13 4.03 15.72
CA THR A 45 2.88 4.26 17.15
C THR A 45 2.81 5.75 17.42
N GLU A 46 1.61 6.30 17.62
CA GLU A 46 1.37 7.75 17.74
C GLU A 46 2.21 8.43 18.84
N ASN A 47 2.43 7.72 19.96
CA ASN A 47 3.16 8.26 21.11
C ASN A 47 4.69 8.12 21.02
N LYS A 48 5.23 7.61 19.90
CA LYS A 48 6.68 7.44 19.71
C LYS A 48 7.16 8.29 18.53
N PRO A 49 7.97 9.35 18.77
CA PRO A 49 8.41 10.27 17.71
C PRO A 49 9.35 9.60 16.68
N ASP A 50 10.01 8.52 17.09
CA ASP A 50 10.90 7.71 16.24
C ASP A 50 10.19 6.47 15.67
N SER A 51 8.86 6.43 15.75
CA SER A 51 8.07 5.39 15.10
C SER A 51 8.08 5.56 13.60
N ASP A 52 8.11 4.43 12.91
CA ASP A 52 7.84 4.35 11.47
C ASP A 52 6.49 4.97 11.11
N PHE A 53 6.37 5.36 9.85
CA PHE A 53 5.18 5.94 9.26
C PHE A 53 4.38 4.89 8.51
N VAL A 54 3.06 5.03 8.58
CA VAL A 54 2.09 4.23 7.87
C VAL A 54 1.36 5.14 6.90
N VAL A 55 1.52 4.86 5.61
CA VAL A 55 0.80 5.52 4.53
C VAL A 55 -0.29 4.57 4.05
N VAL A 56 -1.54 4.99 4.20
CA VAL A 56 -2.68 4.32 3.56
C VAL A 56 -2.83 4.88 2.16
N PHE A 57 -2.92 4.02 1.17
CA PHE A 57 -2.97 4.42 -0.23
C PHE A 57 -4.04 3.65 -1.01
N GLY A 58 -4.47 4.24 -2.12
CA GLY A 58 -5.34 3.63 -3.11
C GLY A 58 -4.68 3.59 -4.49
N SER A 59 -5.43 3.12 -5.48
CA SER A 59 -5.00 3.18 -6.87
C SER A 59 -4.77 4.63 -7.31
N SER A 60 -3.67 4.88 -8.02
CA SER A 60 -3.42 6.17 -8.68
C SER A 60 -4.38 6.43 -9.86
N GLU A 61 -5.01 5.39 -10.38
CA GLU A 61 -5.98 5.43 -11.48
C GLU A 61 -7.44 5.61 -11.01
N ALA A 62 -7.69 5.55 -9.69
CA ALA A 62 -9.05 5.68 -9.16
C ALA A 62 -9.58 7.12 -9.31
N ALA A 63 -10.83 7.22 -9.76
CA ALA A 63 -11.53 8.50 -9.91
C ALA A 63 -11.85 9.17 -8.56
N ASP A 64 -12.18 8.37 -7.54
CA ASP A 64 -12.34 8.81 -6.15
C ASP A 64 -11.70 7.78 -5.22
N ILE A 65 -10.67 8.20 -4.48
CA ILE A 65 -9.98 7.35 -3.51
C ILE A 65 -10.58 7.42 -2.10
N ARG A 66 -11.55 8.31 -1.86
CA ARG A 66 -12.19 8.49 -0.55
C ARG A 66 -13.35 7.51 -0.33
N ASN A 67 -13.90 6.96 -1.41
CA ASN A 67 -14.90 5.89 -1.40
C ASN A 67 -14.42 4.67 -2.19
N PRO A 68 -13.27 4.06 -1.82
CA PRO A 68 -12.80 2.88 -2.54
C PRO A 68 -13.80 1.74 -2.29
N PRO A 69 -14.13 0.93 -3.32
CA PRO A 69 -14.72 -0.38 -3.11
C PRO A 69 -13.93 -1.14 -2.04
N LEU A 70 -14.63 -1.89 -1.19
CA LEU A 70 -14.02 -2.72 -0.14
C LEU A 70 -12.87 -3.55 -0.72
N GLY A 71 -11.65 -3.35 -0.21
CA GLY A 71 -10.46 -4.10 -0.62
C GLY A 71 -9.51 -3.39 -1.59
N GLU A 72 -9.81 -2.16 -2.05
CA GLU A 72 -8.92 -1.42 -2.98
C GLU A 72 -7.90 -0.49 -2.29
N MET A 73 -7.63 -0.72 -1.01
CA MET A 73 -6.62 0.03 -0.26
C MET A 73 -5.43 -0.85 0.10
N GLY A 74 -4.25 -0.24 0.04
CA GLY A 74 -3.01 -0.82 0.52
C GLY A 74 -2.40 0.00 1.64
N VAL A 75 -1.44 -0.58 2.32
CA VAL A 75 -0.69 0.06 3.40
C VAL A 75 0.79 -0.01 3.09
N ALA A 76 1.50 1.11 3.17
CA ALA A 76 2.94 1.18 3.03
C ALA A 76 3.58 1.65 4.34
N THR A 77 4.59 0.93 4.82
CA THR A 77 5.37 1.30 6.01
C THR A 77 6.68 1.92 5.57
N PHE A 78 6.94 3.14 6.02
CA PHE A 78 8.17 3.90 5.76
C PHE A 78 8.96 4.08 7.06
N PRO A 79 10.28 3.89 7.04
CA PRO A 79 11.11 4.02 8.23
C PRO A 79 11.12 5.47 8.76
N ALA A 80 11.26 5.61 10.08
CA ALA A 80 11.22 6.92 10.75
C ALA A 80 12.25 7.94 10.25
N ASN A 81 13.37 7.48 9.66
CA ASN A 81 14.41 8.35 9.11
C ASN A 81 14.01 9.07 7.81
N LEU A 82 12.88 8.70 7.17
CA LEU A 82 12.29 9.42 6.04
C LEU A 82 11.29 10.49 6.48
N ARG A 83 11.37 10.94 7.73
CA ARG A 83 10.43 11.90 8.31
C ARG A 83 10.20 13.11 7.43
N ASP A 84 11.27 13.76 6.98
CA ASP A 84 11.17 15.04 6.27
C ASP A 84 10.41 14.91 4.94
N ASP A 85 10.48 13.75 4.30
CA ASP A 85 9.74 13.46 3.07
C ASP A 85 8.28 13.04 3.33
N ILE A 86 8.05 12.30 4.42
CA ILE A 86 6.75 11.64 4.66
C ILE A 86 5.74 12.56 5.36
N VAL A 87 6.18 13.47 6.23
CA VAL A 87 5.27 14.36 6.97
C VAL A 87 4.59 15.40 6.08
N ASP A 88 5.18 15.69 4.93
CA ASP A 88 4.68 16.66 3.95
C ASP A 88 3.74 16.03 2.92
N LEU A 89 3.53 14.71 2.97
CA LEU A 89 2.60 14.03 2.07
C LEU A 89 1.15 14.38 2.39
N HIS A 90 0.44 14.85 1.38
CA HIS A 90 -0.97 15.22 1.49
C HIS A 90 -1.90 14.10 1.02
N SER A 91 -3.15 14.16 1.47
CA SER A 91 -4.22 13.35 0.88
C SER A 91 -4.39 13.72 -0.59
N ASP A 92 -4.71 12.73 -1.43
CA ASP A 92 -4.81 12.83 -2.88
C ASP A 92 -3.47 13.02 -3.63
N GLU A 93 -2.34 13.13 -2.92
CA GLU A 93 -1.01 13.22 -3.52
C GLU A 93 -0.59 11.90 -4.19
N THR A 94 0.03 11.98 -5.37
CA THR A 94 0.54 10.79 -6.06
C THR A 94 2.00 10.57 -5.73
N ILE A 95 2.31 9.41 -5.14
CA ILE A 95 3.66 9.03 -4.74
C ILE A 95 4.14 7.81 -5.51
N ARG A 96 5.44 7.74 -5.75
CA ARG A 96 6.14 6.53 -6.22
C ARG A 96 7.07 6.04 -5.11
N PHE A 97 6.95 4.78 -4.74
CA PHE A 97 7.78 4.17 -3.71
C PHE A 97 8.21 2.76 -4.09
N ARG A 98 9.25 2.27 -3.42
CA ARG A 98 9.74 0.89 -3.54
C ARG A 98 9.75 0.21 -2.18
N GLY A 99 9.36 -1.05 -2.08
CA GLY A 99 9.41 -1.80 -0.82
C GLY A 99 9.11 -3.29 -1.00
N VAL A 100 8.88 -4.02 0.11
CA VAL A 100 8.65 -5.47 0.12
C VAL A 100 7.17 -5.78 0.31
N LEU A 101 6.56 -6.41 -0.70
CA LEU A 101 5.16 -6.81 -0.71
C LEU A 101 4.88 -7.95 0.27
N ASN A 102 3.82 -7.80 1.05
CA ASN A 102 3.28 -8.77 1.98
C ASN A 102 1.74 -8.78 1.92
N PHE A 103 1.14 -9.92 2.21
CA PHE A 103 -0.30 -10.05 2.37
C PHE A 103 -0.62 -10.48 3.81
N ILE A 104 -1.44 -9.71 4.54
CA ILE A 104 -1.70 -9.95 5.97
C ILE A 104 -3.17 -10.35 6.22
N GLY A 105 -3.37 -11.45 6.96
CA GLY A 105 -4.64 -11.89 7.53
C GLY A 105 -5.33 -13.00 6.73
N PRO A 106 -6.04 -13.97 7.35
CA PRO A 106 -6.75 -15.00 6.60
C PRO A 106 -8.20 -14.63 6.19
N ILE A 107 -8.81 -13.60 6.80
CA ILE A 107 -10.23 -13.24 6.61
C ILE A 107 -10.40 -12.02 5.69
N HIS A 108 -9.53 -11.02 5.83
CA HIS A 108 -9.41 -9.87 4.93
C HIS A 108 -7.93 -9.64 4.66
N TYR A 109 -7.45 -10.15 3.53
CA TYR A 109 -6.04 -10.00 3.15
C TYR A 109 -5.76 -8.54 2.82
N THR A 110 -5.04 -7.85 3.69
CA THR A 110 -4.56 -6.50 3.42
C THR A 110 -3.27 -6.57 2.61
N VAL A 111 -3.21 -5.80 1.52
CA VAL A 111 -1.99 -5.60 0.73
C VAL A 111 -1.08 -4.63 1.49
N VAL A 112 0.09 -5.10 1.90
CA VAL A 112 1.04 -4.31 2.69
C VAL A 112 2.39 -4.27 1.98
N VAL A 113 3.03 -3.11 1.97
CA VAL A 113 4.41 -2.96 1.51
C VAL A 113 5.26 -2.45 2.67
N ASN A 114 6.27 -3.22 3.05
CA ASN A 114 7.14 -2.91 4.20
C ASN A 114 8.50 -2.39 3.74
N ASN A 115 9.21 -1.71 4.66
CA ASN A 115 10.55 -1.14 4.43
C ASN A 115 10.58 -0.27 3.17
N CYS A 116 9.61 0.64 3.05
CA CYS A 116 9.46 1.45 1.85
C CYS A 116 10.51 2.56 1.79
N GLN A 117 10.99 2.81 0.58
CA GLN A 117 11.75 3.98 0.20
C GLN A 117 10.86 4.85 -0.69
N LEU A 118 10.73 6.13 -0.36
CA LEU A 118 10.08 7.10 -1.25
C LEU A 118 11.03 7.42 -2.41
N LEU A 119 10.52 7.37 -3.63
CA LEU A 119 11.29 7.67 -4.85
C LEU A 119 10.91 9.04 -5.39
N GLU A 120 9.60 9.32 -5.49
CA GLU A 120 9.05 10.56 -5.99
C GLU A 120 7.72 10.86 -5.29
N HIS A 121 7.38 12.13 -5.18
CA HIS A 121 6.03 12.58 -4.82
C HIS A 121 5.67 13.80 -5.68
N HIS A 122 4.44 13.84 -6.18
CA HIS A 122 3.95 14.89 -7.06
C HIS A 122 2.78 15.61 -6.38
N LYS A 123 3.00 16.87 -6.01
CA LYS A 123 1.97 17.78 -5.49
C LYS A 123 0.99 18.22 -6.57
#